data_AF-A0A447MV43-F1
#
_entry.id   AF-A0A447MV43-F1
#
_cell.length_a   1.000
_cell.length_b   1.000
_cell.length_c   1.000
_cell.angle_alpha   90.00
_cell.angle_beta   90.00
_cell.angle_gamma   90.00
#
_symmetry.space_group_name_H-M   'P 1'
#
loop_
_entity.id
_entity.type
_entity.pdbx_description
1 polymer ?
#
loop_
_entity_poly.entity_id
_entity_poly.type
_entity_poly.pdbx_seq_one_letter_code
_entity_poly.pdbx_strand_id
1 'polypeptide(L)'
;MEHAHVLGQYDNDIYAQYHKIMAWLGTWPADMNALLECAMEIGQMNFKVMSILDAGETTKYGHPTPTQVNVKATEGKCILISGHDLKDLYNLLEQTEGTGVNVYTHGEMLPAHGYPELRKFKHLVGKLRQRLAESAGRVRPLPLAQS
;
A
#
# COMPACT_ATOMS: atom_id res chain seq x y z
N MET A 1 -6.16 -1.74 10.62
CA MET A 1 -5.64 -2.46 11.81
C MET A 1 -4.49 -3.37 11.43
N GLU A 2 -4.64 -4.24 10.44
CA GLU A 2 -3.57 -5.19 10.06
C GLU A 2 -2.30 -4.52 9.52
N HIS A 3 -2.37 -3.60 8.54
CA HIS A 3 -1.19 -2.80 8.11
C HIS A 3 -0.47 -2.08 9.25
N ALA A 4 -1.21 -1.48 10.18
CA ALA A 4 -0.63 -0.84 11.36
C ALA A 4 0.12 -1.87 12.23
N HIS A 5 -0.49 -3.03 12.47
CA HIS A 5 0.12 -4.12 13.23
C HIS A 5 1.40 -4.66 12.57
N VAL A 6 1.40 -4.80 11.24
CA VAL A 6 2.56 -5.23 10.44
C VAL A 6 3.75 -4.25 10.59
N LEU A 7 3.45 -2.97 10.86
CA LEU A 7 4.40 -1.90 11.18
C LEU A 7 4.71 -1.78 12.68
N GLY A 8 4.23 -2.72 13.51
CA GLY A 8 4.43 -2.73 14.96
C GLY A 8 3.54 -1.77 15.74
N GLN A 9 2.55 -1.15 15.09
CA GLN A 9 1.60 -0.23 15.72
C GLN A 9 0.32 -0.97 16.11
N TYR A 10 0.03 -1.01 17.40
CA TYR A 10 -1.15 -1.69 17.92
C TYR A 10 -1.66 -1.00 19.19
N ASP A 11 -2.97 -1.09 19.41
CA ASP A 11 -3.64 -0.55 20.59
C ASP A 11 -4.70 -1.53 21.05
N ASN A 12 -4.54 -2.06 22.26
CA ASN A 12 -5.44 -3.04 22.84
C ASN A 12 -6.87 -2.49 23.03
N ASP A 13 -7.02 -1.18 23.23
CA ASP A 13 -8.33 -0.56 23.37
C ASP A 13 -9.11 -0.60 22.05
N ILE A 14 -8.42 -0.45 20.92
CA ILE A 14 -9.02 -0.59 19.58
C ILE A 14 -9.50 -2.04 19.36
N TYR A 15 -8.66 -3.04 19.70
CA TYR A 15 -9.06 -4.44 19.58
C TYR A 15 -10.23 -4.79 20.50
N ALA A 16 -10.20 -4.31 21.75
CA ALA A 16 -11.30 -4.50 22.69
C ALA A 16 -12.60 -3.88 22.18
N GLN A 17 -12.54 -2.66 21.63
CA GLN A 17 -13.69 -1.99 21.03
C GLN A 17 -14.23 -2.75 19.81
N TYR A 18 -13.34 -3.23 18.93
CA TYR A 18 -13.72 -4.06 17.79
C TYR A 18 -14.46 -5.33 18.23
N HIS A 19 -13.90 -6.07 19.20
CA HIS A 19 -14.54 -7.28 19.72
C HIS A 19 -15.90 -6.99 20.40
N LYS A 20 -16.01 -5.88 21.13
CA LYS A 20 -17.27 -5.44 21.74
C LYS A 20 -18.34 -5.18 20.67
N ILE A 21 -18.01 -4.43 19.61
CA ILE A 21 -18.92 -4.12 18.52
C ILE A 21 -19.36 -5.40 17.80
N MET A 22 -18.42 -6.30 17.49
CA MET A 22 -18.73 -7.56 16.83
C MET A 22 -19.61 -8.47 17.69
N ALA A 23 -19.36 -8.55 18.99
CA ALA A 23 -20.21 -9.29 19.93
C ALA A 23 -21.63 -8.70 20.00
N TRP A 24 -21.74 -7.38 20.05
CA TRP A 24 -23.03 -6.69 20.06
C TRP A 24 -23.82 -6.87 18.76
N LEU A 25 -23.18 -6.78 17.60
CA LEU A 25 -23.82 -7.09 16.31
C LEU A 25 -24.35 -8.53 16.26
N GLY A 26 -23.64 -9.46 16.91
CA GLY A 26 -24.07 -10.86 17.06
C GLY A 26 -25.34 -11.06 17.90
N THR A 27 -25.80 -10.05 18.66
CA THR A 27 -27.07 -10.11 19.40
C THR A 27 -28.27 -9.68 18.56
N TRP A 28 -28.09 -9.42 17.26
CA TRP A 28 -29.12 -8.99 16.32
C TRP A 28 -29.89 -7.74 16.77
N PRO A 29 -29.20 -6.61 17.04
CA PRO A 29 -29.85 -5.37 17.43
C PRO A 29 -30.74 -4.84 16.28
N ALA A 30 -31.97 -4.42 16.63
CA ALA A 30 -32.94 -3.90 15.67
C ALA A 30 -33.35 -2.44 15.94
N ASP A 31 -32.92 -1.88 17.08
CA ASP A 31 -33.20 -0.49 17.41
C ASP A 31 -32.38 0.47 16.53
N MET A 32 -33.08 1.38 15.86
CA MET A 32 -32.47 2.28 14.88
C MET A 32 -31.49 3.28 15.50
N ASN A 33 -31.79 3.79 16.70
CA ASN A 33 -30.91 4.74 17.37
C ASN A 33 -29.63 4.06 17.84
N ALA A 34 -29.75 2.87 18.44
CA ALA A 34 -28.60 2.07 18.85
C ALA A 34 -27.70 1.68 17.65
N LEU A 35 -28.30 1.36 16.50
CA LEU A 35 -27.56 1.10 15.27
C LEU A 35 -26.81 2.34 14.76
N LEU A 36 -27.44 3.52 14.82
CA LEU A 36 -26.81 4.78 14.43
C LEU A 36 -25.65 5.13 15.38
N GLU A 37 -25.85 4.99 16.68
CA GLU A 37 -24.80 5.21 17.69
C GLU A 37 -23.62 4.26 17.46
N CYS A 38 -23.87 2.97 17.23
CA CYS A 38 -22.85 1.99 16.89
C CYS A 38 -22.08 2.38 15.60
N ALA A 39 -22.78 2.85 14.56
CA ALA A 39 -22.13 3.33 13.33
C ALA A 39 -21.20 4.52 13.60
N MET A 40 -21.59 5.45 14.47
CA MET A 40 -20.74 6.57 14.89
C MET A 40 -19.52 6.08 15.68
N GLU A 41 -19.69 5.11 16.58
CA GLU A 41 -18.58 4.49 17.32
C GLU A 41 -17.57 3.81 16.38
N ILE A 42 -18.05 3.09 15.36
CA ILE A 42 -17.21 2.48 14.33
C ILE A 42 -16.41 3.55 13.58
N GLY A 43 -17.04 4.67 13.23
CA GLY A 43 -16.36 5.80 12.59
C GLY A 43 -15.23 6.37 13.45
N GLN A 44 -15.48 6.58 14.75
CA GLN A 44 -14.45 7.04 15.69
C GLN A 44 -13.31 6.03 15.85
N MET A 45 -13.63 4.73 15.92
CA MET A 45 -12.64 3.66 15.96
C MET A 45 -11.78 3.67 14.68
N ASN A 46 -12.39 3.87 13.51
CA ASN A 46 -11.65 3.99 12.25
C ASN A 46 -10.66 5.16 12.26
N PHE A 47 -11.02 6.32 12.81
CA PHE A 47 -10.09 7.44 12.96
C PHE A 47 -8.86 7.07 13.80
N LYS A 48 -9.05 6.36 14.92
CA LYS A 48 -7.93 5.88 15.75
C LYS A 48 -7.06 4.87 15.01
N VAL A 49 -7.67 3.98 14.22
CA VAL A 49 -6.93 3.01 13.39
C VAL A 49 -6.11 3.72 12.32
N MET A 50 -6.69 4.74 11.68
CA MET A 50 -5.98 5.55 10.68
C MET A 50 -4.81 6.32 11.32
N SER A 51 -4.97 6.85 12.54
CA SER A 51 -3.88 7.57 13.21
C SER A 51 -2.69 6.67 13.56
N ILE A 52 -2.93 5.44 14.02
CA ILE A 52 -1.82 4.51 14.31
C ILE A 52 -1.16 4.00 13.02
N LEU A 53 -1.92 3.87 11.93
CA LEU A 53 -1.37 3.52 10.61
C LEU A 53 -0.47 4.64 10.09
N ASP A 54 -0.98 5.88 10.07
CA ASP A 54 -0.23 7.06 9.64
C ASP A 54 1.06 7.24 10.45
N ALA A 55 0.99 7.10 11.78
CA ALA A 55 2.17 7.15 12.63
C ALA A 55 3.19 6.05 12.27
N GLY A 56 2.73 4.82 12.04
CA GLY A 56 3.60 3.71 11.65
C GLY A 56 4.30 3.93 10.32
N GLU A 57 3.57 4.37 9.30
CA GLU A 57 4.12 4.62 7.98
C GLU A 57 5.07 5.82 7.96
N THR A 58 4.68 6.94 8.57
CA THR A 58 5.47 8.18 8.58
C THR A 58 6.73 8.04 9.44
N THR A 59 6.66 7.31 10.56
CA THR A 59 7.84 7.02 11.40
C THR A 59 8.82 6.11 10.65
N LYS A 60 8.33 5.11 9.92
CA LYS A 60 9.20 4.12 9.27
C LYS A 60 9.74 4.60 7.92
N TYR A 61 8.92 5.26 7.11
CA TYR A 61 9.25 5.61 5.73
C TYR A 61 9.43 7.12 5.49
N GLY A 62 9.24 7.94 6.53
CA GLY A 62 9.27 9.39 6.48
C GLY A 62 7.93 10.00 6.06
N HIS A 63 7.73 11.29 6.33
CA HIS A 63 6.52 11.98 5.91
C HIS A 63 6.45 12.10 4.38
N PRO A 64 5.30 11.79 3.75
CA PRO A 64 5.16 11.87 2.31
C PRO A 64 5.31 13.32 1.83
N THR A 65 6.02 13.50 0.72
CA THR A 65 6.24 14.80 0.08
C THR A 65 5.65 14.81 -1.34
N PRO A 66 5.15 15.96 -1.84
CA PRO A 66 4.71 16.07 -3.22
C PRO A 66 5.80 15.60 -4.18
N THR A 67 5.48 14.60 -5.00
CA THR A 67 6.46 13.91 -5.86
C THR A 67 5.90 13.71 -7.26
N GLN A 68 6.72 14.00 -8.28
CA GLN A 68 6.41 13.62 -9.65
C GLN A 68 6.70 12.14 -9.86
N VAL A 69 5.71 11.40 -10.36
CA VAL A 69 5.82 9.95 -10.59
C VAL A 69 5.81 9.68 -12.09
N ASN A 70 6.82 8.96 -12.57
CA ASN A 70 6.84 8.52 -13.97
C ASN A 70 5.72 7.51 -14.23
N VAL A 71 4.97 7.71 -15.31
CA VAL A 71 3.86 6.83 -15.73
C VAL A 71 4.14 6.10 -17.06
N LYS A 72 5.37 6.21 -17.56
CA LYS A 72 5.83 5.54 -18.78
C LYS A 72 6.66 4.31 -18.42
N ALA A 73 6.52 3.26 -19.22
CA ALA A 73 7.38 2.09 -19.12
C ALA A 73 8.80 2.43 -19.62
N THR A 74 9.79 1.86 -18.94
CA THR A 74 11.21 1.90 -19.32
C THR A 74 11.60 0.50 -19.75
N GLU A 75 12.51 0.39 -20.72
CA GLU A 75 13.03 -0.90 -21.18
C GLU A 75 13.75 -1.65 -20.04
N GLY A 76 13.66 -2.99 -20.08
CA GLY A 76 14.30 -3.87 -19.10
C GLY A 76 13.33 -4.82 -18.41
N LYS A 77 13.88 -5.70 -17.55
CA LYS A 77 13.08 -6.60 -16.71
C LYS A 77 12.40 -5.78 -15.63
N CYS A 78 11.16 -6.13 -15.30
CA CYS A 78 10.44 -5.43 -14.25
C CYS A 78 9.57 -6.33 -13.38
N ILE A 79 9.31 -5.85 -12.17
CA ILE A 79 8.31 -6.38 -11.25
C ILE A 79 7.24 -5.30 -11.06
N LEU A 80 5.98 -5.71 -11.14
CA LEU A 80 4.84 -4.85 -10.88
C LEU A 80 4.22 -5.26 -9.54
N ILE A 81 4.23 -4.35 -8.57
CA ILE A 81 3.61 -4.55 -7.25
C ILE A 81 2.31 -3.75 -7.15
N SER A 82 1.26 -4.40 -6.64
CA SER A 82 -0.07 -3.83 -6.39
C SER A 82 -0.47 -4.05 -4.94
N GLY A 83 -1.66 -3.59 -4.55
CA GLY A 83 -2.12 -3.60 -3.16
C GLY A 83 -1.83 -2.27 -2.47
N HIS A 84 -1.54 -2.33 -1.16
CA HIS A 84 -1.35 -1.16 -0.31
C HIS A 84 -0.26 -1.35 0.76
N ASP A 85 0.36 -2.52 0.90
CA ASP A 85 1.38 -2.76 1.94
C ASP A 85 2.76 -2.21 1.53
N LEU A 86 3.20 -1.16 2.25
CA LEU A 86 4.50 -0.52 2.03
C LEU A 86 5.68 -1.35 2.56
N LYS A 87 5.47 -2.27 3.52
CA LYS A 87 6.52 -3.15 4.02
C LYS A 87 6.94 -4.16 2.97
N ASP A 88 5.99 -4.74 2.26
CA ASP A 88 6.28 -5.65 1.16
C ASP A 88 7.03 -4.94 0.03
N LEU A 89 6.63 -3.71 -0.31
CA LEU A 89 7.38 -2.89 -1.26
C LEU A 89 8.80 -2.60 -0.78
N TYR A 90 8.99 -2.22 0.49
CA TYR A 90 10.31 -1.94 1.04
C TYR A 90 11.22 -3.17 0.96
N ASN A 91 10.74 -4.32 1.42
CA ASN A 91 11.49 -5.58 1.37
C ASN A 91 11.82 -5.99 -0.07
N LEU A 92 10.87 -5.80 -1.01
CA LEU A 92 11.08 -6.06 -2.43
C LEU A 92 12.18 -5.14 -3.00
N LEU A 93 12.16 -3.85 -2.65
CA LEU A 93 13.16 -2.88 -3.11
C LEU A 93 14.55 -3.22 -2.59
N GLU A 94 14.69 -3.57 -1.31
CA GLU A 94 15.97 -4.02 -0.73
C GLU A 94 16.50 -5.28 -1.43
N GLN A 95 15.65 -6.28 -1.65
CA GLN A 95 16.05 -7.54 -2.27
C GLN A 95 16.43 -7.40 -3.76
N THR A 96 15.84 -6.43 -4.44
CA THR A 96 16.05 -6.23 -5.89
C THR A 96 17.09 -5.17 -6.20
N GLU A 97 17.65 -4.49 -5.20
CA GLU A 97 18.67 -3.49 -5.39
C GLU A 97 19.93 -4.10 -6.04
N GLY A 98 20.44 -3.45 -7.09
CA GLY A 98 21.61 -3.92 -7.84
C GLY A 98 21.37 -5.11 -8.78
N THR A 99 20.15 -5.68 -8.83
CA THR A 99 19.84 -6.84 -9.70
C THR A 99 19.58 -6.46 -11.17
N GLY A 100 19.39 -5.17 -11.45
CA GLY A 100 18.98 -4.66 -12.77
C GLY A 100 17.49 -4.86 -13.08
N VAL A 101 16.67 -5.20 -12.09
CA VAL A 101 15.20 -5.31 -12.22
C VAL A 101 14.54 -4.00 -11.77
N ASN A 102 13.69 -3.44 -12.63
CA ASN A 102 12.90 -2.25 -12.33
C ASN A 102 11.65 -2.61 -11.54
N VAL A 103 11.33 -1.84 -10.49
CA VAL A 103 10.09 -1.99 -9.72
C VAL A 103 9.10 -0.90 -10.12
N TYR A 104 7.88 -1.30 -10.43
CA TYR A 104 6.76 -0.40 -10.72
C TYR A 104 5.62 -0.64 -9.76
N THR A 105 4.94 0.43 -9.38
CA THR A 105 3.71 0.36 -8.58
C THR A 105 2.45 0.32 -9.45
N HIS A 106 1.38 -0.25 -8.92
CA HIS A 106 0.06 -0.31 -9.53
C HIS A 106 -1.04 -0.01 -8.50
N GLY A 107 -2.17 0.52 -8.97
CA GLY A 107 -3.34 0.76 -8.11
C GLY A 107 -3.04 1.72 -6.96
N GLU A 108 -3.34 1.28 -5.73
CA GLU A 108 -3.20 2.03 -4.48
C GLU A 108 -1.75 2.16 -4.00
N MET A 109 -0.77 1.51 -4.65
CA MET A 109 0.66 1.71 -4.37
C MET A 109 1.23 3.02 -4.94
N LEU A 110 0.39 3.93 -5.46
CA LEU A 110 0.85 5.25 -5.93
C LEU A 110 1.48 6.13 -4.82
N PRO A 111 0.89 6.24 -3.62
CA PRO A 111 1.42 7.08 -2.54
C PRO A 111 2.82 6.69 -2.08
N ALA A 112 3.24 5.43 -2.29
CA ALA A 112 4.58 4.94 -1.97
C ALA A 112 5.71 5.83 -2.49
N HIS A 113 5.52 6.46 -3.66
CA HIS A 113 6.50 7.37 -4.27
C HIS A 113 6.70 8.68 -3.49
N GLY A 114 5.77 9.05 -2.61
CA GLY A 114 5.87 10.23 -1.76
C GLY A 114 6.79 10.04 -0.56
N TYR A 115 7.02 8.79 -0.11
CA TYR A 115 7.78 8.49 1.09
C TYR A 115 9.30 8.53 0.81
N PRO A 116 10.07 9.36 1.54
CA PRO A 116 11.51 9.52 1.31
C PRO A 116 12.32 8.22 1.33
N GLU A 117 12.03 7.32 2.29
CA GLU A 117 12.78 6.08 2.45
C GLU A 117 12.51 5.05 1.35
N LEU A 118 11.38 5.16 0.64
CA LEU A 118 11.08 4.34 -0.54
C LEU A 118 11.65 4.96 -1.81
N ARG A 119 11.60 6.29 -1.91
CA ARG A 119 12.08 7.03 -3.08
C ARG A 119 13.60 7.00 -3.26
N LYS A 120 14.36 6.67 -2.21
CA LYS A 120 15.82 6.56 -2.30
C LYS A 120 16.29 5.44 -3.25
N PHE A 121 15.45 4.42 -3.47
CA PHE A 121 15.74 3.32 -4.37
C PHE A 121 15.56 3.74 -5.84
N LYS A 122 16.68 3.85 -6.58
CA LYS A 122 16.67 4.34 -7.97
C LYS A 122 15.92 3.44 -8.94
N HIS A 123 15.78 2.16 -8.62
CA HIS A 123 15.04 1.17 -9.41
C HIS A 123 13.54 1.12 -9.09
N LEU A 124 13.03 1.96 -8.17
CA LEU A 124 11.60 2.26 -8.08
C LEU A 124 11.23 3.26 -9.18
N VAL A 125 10.92 2.76 -10.38
CA VAL A 125 10.92 3.58 -11.60
C VAL A 125 9.64 4.41 -11.78
N GLY A 126 8.50 3.94 -11.28
CA GLY A 126 7.26 4.68 -11.45
C GLY A 126 5.99 3.88 -11.21
N LYS A 127 4.88 4.35 -11.77
CA LYS A 127 3.57 3.70 -11.70
C LYS A 127 3.08 3.29 -13.08
N LEU A 128 2.70 2.03 -13.25
CA LEU A 128 2.02 1.57 -14.46
C LEU A 128 0.50 1.61 -14.30
N ARG A 129 -0.20 1.90 -15.39
CA ARG A 129 -1.66 1.69 -15.51
C ARG A 129 -1.90 0.29 -16.06
N GLN A 130 -3.07 -0.28 -15.79
CA GLN A 130 -3.46 -1.63 -16.22
C GLN A 130 -3.12 -1.94 -17.69
N ARG A 131 -3.49 -1.07 -18.64
CA ARG A 131 -3.17 -1.23 -20.07
C ARG A 131 -1.67 -1.22 -20.40
N LEU A 132 -0.87 -0.50 -19.61
CA LEU A 132 0.58 -0.44 -19.82
C LEU A 132 1.31 -1.63 -19.19
N ALA A 133 0.80 -2.15 -18.08
CA ALA A 133 1.31 -3.39 -17.47
C ALA A 133 1.21 -4.58 -18.46
N GLU A 134 0.08 -4.70 -19.16
CA GLU A 134 -0.12 -5.71 -20.20
C GLU A 134 0.84 -5.54 -21.39
N SER A 135 1.19 -4.30 -21.75
CA SER A 135 2.14 -4.02 -22.83
C SER A 135 3.61 -4.22 -22.41
N ALA A 136 3.93 -4.01 -21.12
CA ALA A 136 5.27 -4.23 -20.57
C ALA A 136 5.62 -5.73 -20.52
N GLY A 137 4.62 -6.62 -20.35
CA GLY A 137 4.78 -8.07 -20.50
C GLY A 137 4.86 -8.55 -21.96
N ARG A 138 4.50 -7.70 -22.93
CA ARG A 138 4.61 -7.95 -24.38
C ARG A 138 5.79 -7.20 -24.99
N VAL A 139 6.97 -7.33 -24.42
CA VAL A 139 8.20 -6.96 -25.14
C VAL A 139 8.23 -7.83 -26.40
N ARG A 140 8.11 -7.19 -27.57
CA ARG A 140 8.21 -7.85 -28.87
C ARG A 140 9.50 -8.69 -28.90
N PRO A 141 9.50 -9.92 -29.44
CA PRO A 141 10.76 -10.62 -29.67
C PRO A 141 11.66 -9.70 -30.50
N LEU A 142 12.90 -9.51 -30.05
CA LEU A 142 13.93 -8.79 -30.80
C LEU A 142 13.93 -9.33 -32.23
N PRO A 143 13.93 -8.49 -33.28
CA PRO A 143 14.17 -8.99 -34.61
C PRO A 143 15.54 -9.66 -34.60
N LEU A 144 15.56 -10.98 -34.83
CA LEU A 144 16.79 -11.70 -35.10
C LEU A 144 17.46 -10.99 -36.27
N ALA A 145 18.58 -10.33 -35.98
CA ALA A 145 19.45 -9.82 -37.03
C ALA A 145 19.89 -11.01 -37.87
N GLN A 146 19.39 -11.09 -39.09
CA GLN A 146 19.95 -11.98 -40.10
C GLN A 146 21.31 -11.39 -40.50
N SER A 147 22.38 -12.12 -40.21
CA SER A 147 23.71 -11.98 -40.83
C SER A 147 24.23 -13.37 -41.12
#